data_AF-A0A925BLQ6-F1
#
_entry.id   AF-A0A925BLQ6-F1
#
_cell.length_a   1.000
_cell.length_b   1.000
_cell.length_c   1.000
_cell.angle_alpha   90.00
_cell.angle_beta   90.00
_cell.angle_gamma   90.00
#
_symmetry.space_group_name_H-M   'P 1'
#
loop_
_entity.id
_entity.type
_entity.pdbx_description
1 polymer ?
#
loop_
_entity_poly.entity_id
_entity_poly.type
_entity_poly.pdbx_seq_one_letter_code
_entity_poly.pdbx_strand_id
1 'polypeptide(L)' 'MLTTTPPLGPKDHGRAITDEELEIADYRLGYDYEVIFGRLYVSPAPNPEHDVVEKHILRQLFSYQEANPEIVGYVTR' A
#
# COMPACT_ATOMS: atom_id res chain seq x y z
N MET A 1 19.23 -21.32 -22.00
CA MET A 1 18.44 -20.06 -22.09
C MET A 1 18.05 -19.71 -20.67
N LEU A 2 18.60 -18.64 -20.07
CA LEU A 2 18.13 -18.12 -18.78
C LEU A 2 16.93 -17.22 -19.08
N THR A 3 15.72 -17.71 -18.81
CA THR A 3 14.51 -16.88 -18.85
C THR A 3 14.52 -15.96 -17.65
N THR A 4 14.84 -14.69 -17.88
CA THR A 4 14.69 -13.64 -16.88
C THR A 4 13.20 -13.34 -16.72
N THR A 5 12.65 -13.57 -15.53
CA THR A 5 11.28 -13.17 -15.20
C THR A 5 11.20 -11.64 -15.29
N PRO A 6 10.23 -11.07 -16.04
CA PRO A 6 10.07 -9.62 -16.08
C PRO A 6 9.66 -9.07 -14.71
N PRO A 7 10.08 -7.86 -14.34
CA PRO A 7 9.70 -7.24 -13.06
C PRO A 7 8.18 -7.08 -12.97
N LEU A 8 7.65 -7.26 -11.77
CA LEU A 8 6.23 -7.03 -11.49
C LEU A 8 5.87 -5.59 -11.80
N GLY A 9 4.70 -5.39 -12.40
CA GLY A 9 4.21 -4.06 -12.73
C GLY A 9 2.69 -3.97 -12.71
N PRO A 10 2.13 -2.83 -13.14
CA PRO A 10 0.69 -2.58 -13.11
C PRO A 10 -0.16 -3.60 -13.88
N LYS A 11 0.44 -4.26 -14.88
CA LYS A 11 -0.23 -5.30 -15.68
C LYS A 11 -0.45 -6.60 -14.90
N ASP A 12 0.29 -6.81 -13.82
CA ASP A 12 0.22 -7.99 -12.97
C ASP A 12 -0.81 -7.84 -11.84
N HIS A 13 -1.48 -6.69 -11.73
CA HIS A 13 -2.52 -6.47 -10.73
C HIS A 13 -3.61 -7.56 -10.80
N GLY A 14 -3.96 -8.13 -9.65
CA GLY A 14 -4.94 -9.21 -9.47
C GLY A 14 -4.39 -10.62 -9.68
N ARG A 15 -3.13 -10.75 -10.15
CA ARG A 15 -2.44 -12.04 -10.28
C ARG A 15 -2.35 -12.72 -8.92
N ALA A 16 -2.55 -14.03 -8.88
CA ALA A 16 -2.28 -14.82 -7.69
C ALA A 16 -0.77 -14.80 -7.39
N ILE A 17 -0.41 -14.49 -6.15
CA ILE A 17 0.98 -14.45 -5.69
C ILE A 17 1.01 -14.70 -4.18
N THR A 18 2.04 -15.37 -3.68
CA THR A 18 2.28 -15.49 -2.24
C THR A 18 3.12 -14.33 -1.71
N ASP A 19 3.15 -14.16 -0.39
CA ASP A 19 3.99 -13.15 0.25
C ASP A 19 5.48 -13.40 -0.03
N GLU A 20 5.90 -14.66 -0.03
CA GLU A 20 7.29 -15.05 -0.33
C GLU A 20 7.66 -14.80 -1.80
N GLU A 21 6.74 -15.07 -2.72
CA GLU A 21 6.93 -14.77 -4.14
C GLU A 21 7.02 -13.26 -4.39
N LEU A 22 6.25 -12.46 -3.64
CA LEU A 22 6.34 -11.02 -3.67
C LEU A 22 7.71 -10.57 -3.15
N GLU A 23 8.11 -11.00 -1.94
CA GLU A 23 9.35 -10.58 -1.27
C GLU A 23 10.61 -10.71 -2.15
N ILE A 24 10.69 -11.75 -2.99
CA ILE A 24 11.86 -12.01 -3.84
C ILE A 24 11.75 -11.47 -5.27
N ALA A 25 10.64 -10.83 -5.64
CA ALA A 25 10.41 -10.34 -6.99
C ALA A 25 11.19 -9.05 -7.29
N ASP A 26 11.50 -8.82 -8.57
CA ASP A 26 11.91 -7.50 -9.06
C ASP A 26 10.68 -6.63 -9.32
N TYR A 27 10.82 -5.32 -9.10
CA TYR A 27 9.71 -4.37 -9.15
C TYR A 27 9.94 -3.26 -10.17
N ARG A 28 8.84 -2.79 -10.77
CA ARG A 28 8.83 -1.54 -11.52
C ARG A 28 8.71 -0.36 -10.56
N LEU A 29 9.62 0.60 -10.68
CA LEU A 29 9.59 1.84 -9.89
C LEU A 29 8.32 2.66 -10.15
N GLY A 30 7.89 3.40 -9.12
CA GLY A 30 6.72 4.29 -9.16
C GLY A 30 5.41 3.62 -8.79
N TYR A 31 5.45 2.40 -8.26
CA TYR A 31 4.31 1.64 -7.80
C TYR A 31 4.61 0.98 -6.46
N ASP A 32 3.56 0.80 -5.67
CA ASP A 32 3.57 -0.02 -4.47
C ASP A 32 2.88 -1.35 -4.75
N TYR A 33 3.30 -2.37 -4.01
CA TYR A 33 2.90 -3.77 -4.23
C TYR A 33 2.54 -4.41 -2.91
N GLU A 34 1.36 -5.00 -2.84
CA GLU A 34 0.84 -5.67 -1.65
C GLU A 34 0.17 -6.99 -2.03
N VAL A 35 0.13 -7.95 -1.10
CA VAL A 35 -0.71 -9.14 -1.24
C VAL A 35 -1.98 -8.95 -0.42
N ILE A 36 -3.13 -8.92 -1.09
CA ILE A 36 -4.44 -8.83 -0.46
C ILE A 36 -5.25 -10.04 -0.88
N PHE A 37 -5.61 -10.89 0.09
CA PHE A 37 -6.30 -12.16 -0.14
C PHE A 37 -5.61 -13.07 -1.18
N GLY A 38 -4.28 -13.17 -1.12
CA GLY A 38 -3.47 -14.00 -2.02
C GLY A 38 -3.37 -13.47 -3.45
N ARG A 39 -3.64 -12.17 -3.64
CA ARG A 39 -3.57 -11.51 -4.94
C ARG A 39 -2.70 -10.26 -4.87
N LEU A 40 -1.94 -10.03 -5.93
CA LEU A 40 -1.13 -8.84 -6.10
C LEU A 40 -2.01 -7.61 -6.27
N TYR A 41 -1.93 -6.68 -5.35
CA TYR A 41 -2.46 -5.33 -5.49
C TYR A 41 -1.31 -4.41 -5.88
N VAL A 42 -1.52 -3.63 -6.94
CA VAL A 42 -0.55 -2.66 -7.46
C VAL A 42 -1.19 -1.29 -7.53
N SER A 43 -0.65 -0.33 -6.79
CA SER A 43 -1.07 1.07 -6.77
C SER A 43 0.07 1.97 -7.24
N PRO A 44 -0.20 3.13 -7.84
CA PRO A 44 0.83 4.15 -8.04
C PRO A 44 1.42 4.54 -6.68
N ALA A 45 2.74 4.74 -6.63
CA ALA A 45 3.38 5.25 -5.41
C ALA A 45 2.79 6.63 -5.04
N PRO A 46 2.64 6.93 -3.74
CA PRO A 46 2.14 8.21 -3.26
C PRO A 46 2.87 9.38 -3.92
N ASN A 47 2.11 10.38 -4.34
CA ASN A 47 2.66 11.65 -4.79
C ASN A 47 2.50 12.71 -3.68
N PRO A 48 3.16 13.88 -3.78
CA PRO A 48 3.05 14.90 -2.75
C PRO A 48 1.62 15.40 -2.47
N GLU A 49 0.70 15.31 -3.44
CA GLU A 49 -0.71 15.67 -3.24
C GLU A 49 -1.44 14.64 -2.37
N HIS A 50 -1.13 13.35 -2.55
CA HIS A 50 -1.61 12.26 -1.70
C HIS A 50 -1.22 12.50 -0.25
N ASP A 51 0.05 12.83 0.03
CA ASP A 51 0.54 13.13 1.38
C ASP A 51 -0.23 14.27 2.06
N VAL A 52 -0.63 15.29 1.30
CA VAL A 52 -1.40 16.43 1.84
C VAL A 52 -2.78 15.98 2.28
N VAL A 53 -3.45 15.16 1.46
CA VAL A 53 -4.77 14.61 1.77
C VAL A 53 -4.69 13.66 2.96
N GLU A 54 -3.73 12.75 2.96
CA GLU A 54 -3.50 11.81 4.06
C GLU A 54 -3.28 12.54 5.39
N LYS A 55 -2.34 13.51 5.42
CA LYS A 55 -2.07 14.31 6.62
C LYS A 55 -3.30 15.08 7.08
N HIS A 56 -4.11 15.58 6.16
CA HIS A 56 -5.36 16.27 6.49
C HIS A 56 -6.37 15.33 7.17
N ILE A 57 -6.57 14.13 6.62
CA ILE A 57 -7.47 13.12 7.19
C ILE A 57 -6.98 12.67 8.56
N LEU A 58 -5.69 12.29 8.69
CA LEU A 58 -5.12 11.87 9.96
C LEU A 58 -5.25 12.95 11.03
N ARG A 59 -5.01 14.22 10.67
CA ARG A 59 -5.21 15.34 11.60
C ARG A 59 -6.63 15.40 12.15
N GLN A 60 -7.65 15.24 11.30
CA GLN A 60 -9.04 15.24 11.74
C GLN A 60 -9.35 14.06 12.67
N LEU A 61 -8.85 12.87 12.32
CA LEU A 61 -9.04 11.67 13.13
C LEU A 61 -8.39 11.80 14.52
N PHE A 62 -7.17 12.33 14.59
CA PHE A 62 -6.51 12.61 15.87
C PHE A 62 -7.27 13.65 16.70
N SER A 63 -7.70 14.76 16.09
CA SER A 63 -8.50 15.77 16.79
C SER A 63 -9.83 15.20 17.32
N TYR A 64 -10.48 14.31 16.56
CA TYR A 64 -11.70 13.65 17.03
C TYR A 64 -11.43 12.72 18.22
N GLN A 65 -10.37 11.91 18.16
CA GLN A 65 -9.98 11.00 19.25
C GLN A 65 -9.65 11.77 20.54
N GLU A 66 -8.91 12.88 20.44
CA GLU A 66 -8.58 13.74 21.60
C GLU A 66 -9.84 14.36 22.24
N ALA A 67 -10.83 14.73 21.44
CA ALA A 67 -12.07 15.33 21.92
C ALA A 67 -13.08 14.33 22.50
N ASN A 68 -12.97 13.04 22.18
CA ASN A 68 -13.92 11.99 22.56
C ASN A 68 -13.16 10.78 23.19
N PRO A 69 -12.51 10.96 24.37
CA PRO A 69 -11.67 9.92 24.97
C PRO A 69 -12.41 8.64 25.36
N GLU A 70 -13.74 8.69 25.44
CA GLU A 70 -14.60 7.54 25.67
C GLU A 70 -14.79 6.63 24.44
N ILE A 71 -14.52 7.14 23.23
CA ILE A 71 -14.59 6.38 21.99
C ILE A 71 -13.23 5.73 21.73
N VAL A 72 -13.16 4.42 21.96
CA VAL A 72 -11.94 3.64 21.73
C VAL A 72 -11.77 3.36 20.22
N GLY A 73 -10.86 4.09 19.59
CA GLY A 73 -10.34 3.79 18.25
C GLY A 73 -8.84 4.04 18.25
N TYR A 74 -8.04 3.06 17.82
CA TYR A 74 -6.59 3.19 17.80
C TYR A 74 -6.15 3.74 16.45
N VAL A 75 -6.10 5.07 16.30
CA VAL A 75 -5.46 5.69 15.13
C VAL A 75 -3.96 5.72 15.41
N THR A 76 -3.19 4.94 14.66
CA THR A 76 -1.72 4.95 14.75
C THR A 76 -1.07 5.49 13.50
N ARG A 77 0.14 6.00 13.69
CA ARG A 77 1.01 6.54 12.65
C ARG A 77 1.79 5.42 11.99
#